data_AF-A0AAN8VQ49-F1
#
_entry.id   AF-A0AAN8VQ49-F1
#
_cell.length_a   1.000
_cell.length_b   1.000
_cell.length_c   1.000
_cell.angle_alpha   90.00
_cell.angle_beta   90.00
_cell.angle_gamma   90.00
#
_symmetry.space_group_name_H-M   'P 1'
#
loop_
_entity.id
_entity.type
_entity.pdbx_description
1 polymer ?
#
loop_
_entity_poly.entity_id
_entity_poly.type
_entity_poly.pdbx_seq_one_letter_code
_entity_poly.pdbx_strand_id
1 'polypeptide(L)' 'MESLIGLVNRNQRACTVLSDYGDDTNTFSFLWEALPSIVVVGGQISGKSSVLKSIVGRNFLARGSS' A
#
# COMPACT_ATOMS: atom_id res chain seq x y z
N MET A 1 -7.43 15.96 1.78
CA MET A 1 -7.04 14.65 1.18
C MET A 1 -6.21 13.81 2.16
N GLU A 2 -5.33 14.44 2.93
CA GLU A 2 -4.56 13.84 4.03
C GLU A 2 -5.38 13.01 5.05
N SER A 3 -6.56 13.48 5.46
CA SER A 3 -7.43 12.76 6.41
C SER A 3 -7.95 11.43 5.85
N LEU A 4 -8.34 11.40 4.57
CA LEU A 4 -8.79 10.19 3.88
C LEU A 4 -7.64 9.19 3.71
N ILE A 5 -6.46 9.69 3.31
CA ILE A 5 -5.24 8.88 3.20
C ILE A 5 -4.87 8.29 4.58
N GLY A 6 -4.97 9.09 5.64
CA GLY A 6 -4.75 8.63 7.02
C GLY A 6 -5.70 7.52 7.44
N LEU A 7 -6.99 7.65 7.12
CA LEU A 7 -8.01 6.64 7.42
C LEU A 7 -7.75 5.33 6.65
N VAL A 8 -7.50 5.41 5.33
CA VAL A 8 -7.20 4.25 4.50
C VAL A 8 -5.94 3.53 5.00
N ASN A 9 -4.88 4.28 5.32
CA ASN A 9 -3.65 3.71 5.87
C ASN A 9 -3.88 3.02 7.23
N ARG A 10 -4.76 3.56 8.07
CA ARG A 10 -5.11 2.96 9.37
C ARG A 10 -5.89 1.66 9.20
N ASN A 11 -6.87 1.66 8.29
CA ASN A 11 -7.67 0.47 7.99
C ASN A 11 -6.81 -0.63 7.35
N GLN A 12 -5.94 -0.28 6.38
CA GLN A 12 -4.98 -1.23 5.79
C GLN A 12 -4.10 -1.88 6.86
N ARG A 13 -3.50 -1.09 7.78
CA ARG A 13 -2.70 -1.66 8.87
C ARG A 13 -3.50 -2.58 9.78
N ALA A 14 -4.72 -2.19 10.15
CA ALA A 14 -5.60 -3.01 10.98
C ALA A 14 -5.91 -4.35 10.29
N CYS A 15 -6.24 -4.32 9.00
CA CYS A 15 -6.51 -5.52 8.22
C CYS A 15 -5.26 -6.41 8.05
N THR A 16 -4.07 -5.82 7.86
CA THR A 16 -2.82 -6.60 7.78
C THR A 16 -2.51 -7.33 9.10
N VAL A 17 -2.61 -6.64 10.24
CA VAL A 17 -2.33 -7.24 11.56
C VAL A 17 -3.35 -8.32 11.90
N LEU A 18 -4.62 -8.12 11.55
CA LEU A 18 -5.65 -9.13 11.77
C LEU A 18 -5.50 -10.35 10.85
N SER A 19 -5.06 -10.14 9.60
CA SER A 19 -4.83 -11.23 8.64
C SER A 19 -3.68 -12.15 9.06
N ASP A 20 -2.73 -11.68 9.87
CA ASP A 20 -1.62 -12.49 10.38
C ASP A 20 -2.04 -13.41 11.54
N TYR A 21 -3.25 -13.23 12.09
CA TYR A 21 -3.73 -13.88 13.31
C TYR A 21 -4.81 -14.97 13.09
N GLY A 22 -5.37 -15.12 11.88
CA GLY A 22 -6.54 -15.97 11.62
C GLY A 22 -6.34 -16.98 10.49
N ASP A 23 -6.49 -18.26 10.83
CA ASP A 23 -6.40 -19.48 9.99
C ASP A 23 -7.75 -19.77 9.25
N ASP A 24 -8.70 -18.82 9.28
CA ASP A 24 -10.09 -18.99 8.91
C ASP A 24 -10.59 -17.83 8.01
N THR A 25 -10.29 -17.99 6.71
CA THR A 25 -9.88 -16.94 5.76
C THR A 25 -10.98 -16.37 4.83
N ASN A 26 -12.24 -16.26 5.24
CA ASN A 26 -13.30 -15.77 4.33
C ASN A 26 -13.89 -14.40 4.68
N THR A 27 -13.94 -13.97 5.93
CA THR A 27 -14.65 -12.72 6.28
C THR A 27 -13.78 -11.47 6.15
N PHE A 28 -12.49 -11.57 6.48
CA PHE A 28 -11.56 -10.44 6.43
C PHE A 28 -10.90 -10.21 5.07
N SER A 29 -10.90 -11.22 4.19
CA SER A 29 -10.43 -11.10 2.80
C SER A 29 -11.21 -10.03 2.03
N PHE A 30 -12.53 -9.94 2.23
CA PHE A 30 -13.36 -8.89 1.62
C PHE A 30 -12.98 -7.47 2.05
N LEU A 31 -12.52 -7.29 3.30
CA LEU A 31 -12.09 -5.98 3.79
C LEU A 31 -10.76 -5.56 3.17
N TRP A 32 -9.85 -6.52 2.98
CA TRP A 32 -8.59 -6.27 2.27
C TRP A 32 -8.83 -5.92 0.79
N GLU A 33 -9.73 -6.65 0.13
CA GLU A 33 -10.12 -6.39 -1.27
C GLU A 33 -10.88 -5.07 -1.46
N ALA A 34 -11.67 -4.65 -0.48
CA ALA A 34 -12.44 -3.40 -0.55
C ALA A 34 -11.61 -2.13 -0.29
N LEU A 35 -10.38 -2.27 0.25
CA LEU A 35 -9.54 -1.13 0.55
C LEU A 35 -8.91 -0.55 -0.73
N PRO A 36 -9.10 0.75 -1.01
CA PRO A 36 -8.50 1.36 -2.18
C PRO A 36 -6.97 1.31 -2.09
N SER A 37 -6.34 0.71 -3.10
CA SER A 37 -4.89 0.55 -3.19
C SER A 37 -4.38 1.03 -4.55
N ILE A 38 -3.16 1.53 -4.58
CA ILE A 38 -2.49 2.02 -5.79
C ILE A 38 -1.25 1.17 -6.00
N VAL A 39 -1.15 0.55 -7.19
CA VAL A 39 0.04 -0.18 -7.63
C VAL A 39 0.65 0.52 -8.84
N VAL A 40 1.99 0.57 -8.89
CA VAL A 40 2.74 1.14 -10.03
C VAL A 40 3.40 0.01 -10.79
N VAL A 41 2.96 -0.22 -12.02
CA VAL A 41 3.45 -1.28 -12.91
C VAL A 41 4.28 -0.67 -14.04
N GLY A 42 5.41 -1.30 -14.39
CA GLY A 42 6.30 -0.84 -15.45
C GLY A 42 7.60 -1.63 -15.52
N GLY A 43 8.33 -1.52 -16.62
CA GLY A 43 9.59 -2.22 -16.86
C GLY A 43 10.68 -1.91 -15.82
N GLN A 44 11.74 -2.72 -15.77
CA GLN A 44 12.87 -2.46 -14.87
C GLN A 44 13.41 -1.03 -15.11
N ILE A 45 13.81 -0.32 -14.04
CA ILE A 45 14.40 1.03 -14.11
C ILE A 45 13.45 2.14 -14.63
N SER A 46 12.19 1.84 -14.97
CA SER A 46 11.21 2.82 -15.48
C SER A 46 10.75 3.90 -14.48
N GLY A 47 11.43 4.05 -13.34
CA GLY A 47 11.12 5.11 -12.37
C GLY A 47 9.91 4.85 -11.47
N LYS A 48 9.46 3.60 -11.28
CA LYS A 48 8.33 3.24 -10.40
C LYS A 48 8.42 3.86 -9.00
N SER A 49 9.59 3.74 -8.38
CA SER A 49 9.86 4.33 -7.06
C SER A 49 9.84 5.86 -7.11
N SER A 50 10.17 6.48 -8.24
CA SER A 50 10.10 7.94 -8.43
C SER A 50 8.65 8.42 -8.45
N VAL A 51 7.78 7.71 -9.18
CA VAL A 51 6.34 8.00 -9.24
C VAL A 51 5.70 7.93 -7.86
N LEU A 52 5.96 6.85 -7.12
CA LEU A 52 5.44 6.69 -5.76
C LEU A 52 5.91 7.80 -4.81
N LYS A 53 7.18 8.22 -4.91
CA LYS A 53 7.72 9.33 -4.11
C LYS A 53 7.08 10.67 -4.44
N SER A 54 6.79 10.92 -5.71
CA SER A 54 6.08 12.13 -6.15
C SER A 54 4.67 12.20 -5.58
N ILE A 55 3.93 11.08 -5.62
CA ILE A 55 2.55 10.99 -5.10
C ILE A 55 2.50 11.22 -3.58
N VAL A 56 3.42 10.61 -2.84
CA VAL A 56 3.45 10.73 -1.37
C VAL A 56 4.10 12.04 -0.92
N GLY A 57 4.83 12.74 -1.80
CA GLY A 57 5.49 14.01 -1.50
C GLY A 57 6.71 13.88 -0.58
N ARG A 58 7.29 12.69 -0.42
CA ARG A 58 8.52 12.47 0.35
C ARG A 58 9.36 11.31 -0.18
N ASN A 59 10.63 11.26 0.20
CA ASN A 59 11.52 10.15 -0.13
C ASN A 59 11.41 9.05 0.94
N PHE A 60 10.86 7.88 0.57
CA PHE A 60 10.65 6.76 1.52
C PHE A 60 11.00 5.38 0.95
N LEU A 61 11.35 5.28 -0.33
CA LEU A 61 11.79 4.03 -0.96
C LEU A 61 13.27 4.10 -1.28
N ALA A 62 13.97 2.98 -1.07
CA ALA A 62 15.35 2.81 -1.48
C ALA A 62 15.51 3.09 -2.99
N ARG A 63 16.59 3.76 -3.35
CA ARG A 63 16.98 3.92 -4.75
C ARG A 63 17.89 2.74 -5.09
N GLY A 64 17.53 1.96 -6.11
CA GLY A 64 18.46 0.96 -6.65
C GLY A 64 19.72 1.67 -7.12
N SER A 65 20.88 1.16 -6.72
CA SER A 65 22.12 1.47 -7.42
C SER A 65 22.00 0.93 -8.84
N SER A 66 22.29 1.80 -9.80
CA SER A 66 22.59 1.44 -11.19
C SER A 66 23.55 0.26 -11.27
#